data_AF-A0AAF0IRC4-F1
#
_entry.id   AF-A0AAF0IRC4-F1
#
_cell.length_a   1.000
_cell.length_b   1.000
_cell.length_c   1.000
_cell.angle_alpha   90.00
_cell.angle_beta   90.00
_cell.angle_gamma   90.00
#
_symmetry.space_group_name_H-M   'P 1'
#
loop_
_entity.id
_entity.type
_entity.pdbx_description
1 polymer ?
#
loop_
_entity_poly.entity_id
_entity_poly.type
_entity_poly.pdbx_seq_one_letter_code
_entity_poly.pdbx_strand_id
1 'polypeptide(L)'
;MRPADRWAAFHAAHFEDAARRAWFAAQLVPPRRTRAELEDAYTACAPGESDAQWQARYGLVHLTPGAARVFDRSRRFRAARAAAEAPRARDADLAALRAQALRGLRGKRARARARRAD
;
A
#
# COMPACT_ATOMS: atom_id res chain seq x y z
N MET A 1 26.00 -6.63 -45.94
CA MET A 1 24.91 -5.96 -45.19
C MET A 1 25.52 -5.01 -44.19
N ARG A 2 25.21 -3.71 -44.23
CA ARG A 2 25.81 -2.75 -43.31
C ARG A 2 25.22 -2.92 -41.90
N PRO A 3 25.93 -2.52 -40.82
CA PRO A 3 25.40 -2.59 -39.46
C PRO A 3 24.05 -1.89 -39.28
N ALA A 4 23.85 -0.76 -39.97
CA ALA A 4 22.58 -0.03 -39.99
C ALA A 4 21.43 -0.86 -40.60
N ASP A 5 21.70 -1.59 -41.69
CA ASP A 5 20.71 -2.45 -42.36
C ASP A 5 20.31 -3.64 -41.46
N ARG A 6 21.27 -4.18 -40.69
CA ARG A 6 21.03 -5.22 -39.68
C ARG A 6 20.13 -4.73 -38.55
N TRP A 7 20.39 -3.52 -38.07
CA TRP A 7 19.61 -2.90 -36.99
C TRP A 7 18.17 -2.60 -37.42
N ALA A 8 18.00 -2.05 -38.63
CA ALA A 8 16.68 -1.78 -39.20
C ALA A 8 15.86 -3.07 -39.40
N ALA A 9 16.48 -4.13 -39.94
CA ALA A 9 15.81 -5.42 -40.11
C ALA A 9 15.41 -6.07 -38.77
N PHE A 10 16.27 -5.95 -37.76
CA PHE A 10 15.94 -6.40 -36.40
C PHE A 10 14.75 -5.62 -35.83
N HIS A 11 14.75 -4.28 -35.97
CA HIS A 11 13.66 -3.43 -35.50
C HIS A 11 12.33 -3.74 -36.17
N ALA A 12 12.31 -3.88 -37.50
CA ALA A 12 11.12 -4.23 -38.26
C ALA A 12 10.54 -5.58 -37.81
N ALA A 13 11.39 -6.60 -37.65
CA ALA A 13 10.96 -7.95 -37.28
C ALA A 13 10.46 -8.09 -35.82
N HIS A 14 10.84 -7.19 -34.91
CA HIS A 14 10.51 -7.31 -33.48
C HIS A 14 9.54 -6.25 -32.98
N PHE A 15 9.59 -5.04 -33.53
CA PHE A 15 8.83 -3.89 -33.03
C PHE A 15 7.78 -3.37 -34.02
N GLU A 16 7.90 -3.62 -35.33
CA GLU A 16 6.88 -3.14 -36.29
C GLU A 16 5.70 -4.10 -36.43
N ASP A 17 5.91 -5.39 -36.18
CA ASP A 17 4.85 -6.40 -36.13
C ASP A 17 3.87 -6.12 -34.97
N ALA A 18 2.63 -5.76 -35.33
CA ALA A 18 1.57 -5.44 -34.38
C ALA A 18 1.19 -6.63 -33.48
N ALA A 19 1.23 -7.87 -33.99
CA ALA A 19 0.91 -9.06 -33.21
C ALA A 19 2.02 -9.35 -32.18
N ARG A 20 3.29 -9.21 -32.56
CA ARG A 20 4.42 -9.33 -31.63
C ARG A 20 4.41 -8.26 -30.56
N ARG A 21 4.09 -7.00 -30.93
CA ARG A 21 3.91 -5.92 -29.95
C ARG A 21 2.78 -6.21 -28.97
N ALA A 22 1.63 -6.68 -29.46
CA ALA A 22 0.49 -7.04 -28.61
C ALA A 22 0.83 -8.19 -27.64
N TRP A 23 1.52 -9.22 -28.14
CA TRP A 23 2.01 -10.32 -27.30
C TRP A 23 2.99 -9.82 -26.24
N PHE A 24 3.99 -9.01 -26.62
CA PHE A 24 4.99 -8.49 -25.70
C PHE A 24 4.36 -7.58 -24.64
N ALA A 25 3.41 -6.73 -25.04
CA ALA A 25 2.62 -5.91 -24.12
C ALA A 25 1.85 -6.78 -23.11
N ALA A 26 1.29 -7.90 -23.54
CA ALA A 26 0.62 -8.85 -22.64
C ALA A 26 1.60 -9.50 -21.64
N GLN A 27 2.84 -9.78 -22.05
CA GLN A 27 3.89 -10.30 -21.15
C GLN A 27 4.39 -9.25 -20.14
N LEU A 28 4.38 -7.97 -20.54
CA LEU A 28 4.79 -6.85 -19.68
C LEU A 28 3.73 -6.44 -18.67
N VAL A 29 2.48 -6.90 -18.80
CA VAL A 29 1.49 -6.74 -17.73
C VAL A 29 1.86 -7.73 -16.63
N PRO A 30 2.47 -7.29 -15.51
CA PRO A 30 2.78 -8.21 -14.44
C PRO A 30 1.46 -8.82 -13.96
N PRO A 31 1.46 -10.10 -13.54
CA PRO A 31 0.27 -10.69 -12.95
C PRO A 31 -0.23 -9.78 -11.83
N ARG A 32 -1.52 -9.43 -11.87
CA ARG A 32 -2.15 -8.56 -10.89
C ARG A 32 -2.25 -9.29 -9.56
N ARG A 33 -1.12 -9.39 -8.86
CA ARG A 33 -1.07 -9.84 -7.49
C ARG A 33 -1.48 -8.70 -6.60
N THR A 34 -2.42 -8.96 -5.73
CA THR A 34 -2.75 -8.06 -4.64
C THR A 34 -1.55 -7.90 -3.73
N ARG A 35 -1.50 -6.79 -3.00
CA ARG A 35 -0.48 -6.58 -1.97
C ARG A 35 -0.46 -7.71 -0.95
N ALA A 36 -1.64 -8.24 -0.57
CA ALA A 36 -1.75 -9.32 0.39
C ALA A 36 -1.08 -10.61 -0.12
N GLU A 37 -1.30 -10.96 -1.38
CA GLU A 37 -0.65 -12.14 -2.00
C GLU A 37 0.86 -11.99 -2.10
N LEU A 38 1.36 -10.78 -2.37
CA LEU A 38 2.80 -10.51 -2.35
C LEU A 38 3.36 -10.66 -0.93
N GLU A 39 2.68 -10.08 0.06
CA GLU A 39 3.08 -10.18 1.47
C GLU A 39 3.06 -11.64 1.97
N ASP A 40 2.06 -12.43 1.60
CA ASP A 40 1.98 -13.86 1.97
C ASP A 40 3.14 -14.67 1.36
N ALA A 41 3.57 -14.35 0.14
CA ALA A 41 4.72 -15.00 -0.51
C ALA A 41 6.06 -14.78 0.24
N TYR A 42 6.17 -13.71 1.02
CA TYR A 42 7.31 -13.47 1.94
C TYR A 42 7.18 -14.24 3.26
N THR A 43 6.16 -15.06 3.44
CA THR A 43 5.96 -15.80 4.70
C THR A 43 5.92 -17.30 4.51
N ALA A 44 6.14 -17.78 3.28
CA ALA A 44 6.12 -19.19 2.92
C ALA A 44 7.32 -19.57 2.05
N CYS A 45 7.80 -20.81 2.25
CA CYS A 45 8.70 -21.47 1.30
C CYS A 45 7.95 -21.84 0.03
N ALA A 46 8.64 -21.80 -1.10
CA ALA A 46 8.19 -22.45 -2.31
C ALA A 46 8.17 -23.98 -2.12
N PRO A 47 7.39 -24.74 -2.93
CA PRO A 47 7.39 -26.20 -2.84
C PRO A 47 8.80 -26.79 -2.98
N GLY A 48 9.24 -27.57 -1.99
CA GLY A 48 10.57 -28.19 -1.94
C GLY A 48 11.71 -27.24 -1.53
N GLU A 49 11.41 -25.97 -1.24
CA GLU A 49 12.41 -25.00 -0.78
C GLU A 49 12.66 -25.14 0.72
N SER A 50 13.93 -25.22 1.10
CA SER A 50 14.37 -25.17 2.51
C SER A 50 14.42 -23.74 3.05
N ASP A 51 14.40 -23.58 4.37
CA ASP A 51 14.49 -22.27 5.02
C ASP A 51 15.76 -21.48 4.60
N ALA A 52 16.89 -22.17 4.41
CA ALA A 52 18.14 -21.55 3.95
C ALA A 52 18.07 -21.05 2.50
N GLN A 53 17.37 -21.78 1.62
CA GLN A 53 17.15 -21.35 0.23
C GLN A 53 16.18 -20.18 0.16
N TRP A 54 15.13 -20.21 0.97
CA TRP A 54 14.20 -19.10 1.14
C TRP A 54 14.93 -17.84 1.64
N GLN A 55 15.79 -18.00 2.64
CA GLN A 55 16.66 -16.95 3.18
C GLN A 55 17.55 -16.33 2.09
N ALA A 56 18.24 -17.18 1.30
CA ALA A 56 19.07 -16.73 0.20
C ALA A 56 18.26 -15.98 -0.88
N ARG A 57 17.06 -16.48 -1.25
CA ARG A 57 16.17 -15.86 -2.24
C ARG A 57 15.79 -14.42 -1.88
N TYR A 58 15.65 -14.12 -0.60
CA TYR A 58 15.24 -12.81 -0.11
C TYR A 58 16.39 -12.00 0.53
N GLY A 59 17.62 -12.51 0.51
CA GLY A 59 18.79 -11.84 1.11
C GLY A 59 18.71 -11.71 2.64
N LEU A 60 18.09 -12.68 3.30
CA LEU A 60 17.87 -12.71 4.74
C LEU A 60 18.79 -13.75 5.38
N VAL A 61 19.36 -13.45 6.55
CA VAL A 61 20.32 -14.37 7.21
C VAL A 61 19.73 -15.03 8.46
N HIS A 62 18.88 -14.31 9.19
CA HIS A 62 18.38 -14.74 10.51
C HIS A 62 16.86 -14.84 10.58
N LEU A 63 16.17 -14.53 9.49
CA LEU A 63 14.72 -14.62 9.43
C LEU A 63 14.33 -15.95 8.80
N THR A 64 13.38 -16.66 9.39
CA THR A 64 12.76 -17.83 8.79
C THR A 64 11.37 -17.47 8.27
N PRO A 65 10.80 -18.24 7.33
CA PRO A 65 9.42 -18.03 6.89
C PRO A 65 8.45 -18.07 8.07
N GLY A 66 8.69 -18.94 9.04
CA GLY A 66 7.91 -19.04 10.28
C GLY A 66 7.94 -17.75 11.11
N ALA A 67 9.12 -17.17 11.32
CA ALA A 67 9.25 -15.89 12.02
C ALA A 67 8.57 -14.75 11.24
N ALA A 68 8.73 -14.73 9.91
CA ALA A 68 8.07 -13.76 9.04
C ALA A 68 6.53 -13.80 9.18
N ARG A 69 5.93 -15.00 9.27
CA ARG A 69 4.48 -15.16 9.54
C ARG A 69 4.04 -14.53 10.87
N VAL A 70 4.82 -14.70 11.92
CA VAL A 70 4.50 -14.15 13.24
C VAL A 70 4.50 -12.62 13.19
N PHE A 71 5.55 -12.02 12.63
CA PHE A 71 5.64 -10.57 12.49
C PHE A 71 4.53 -10.00 11.60
N ASP A 72 4.21 -10.67 10.50
CA ASP A 72 3.11 -10.25 9.63
C ASP A 72 1.76 -10.31 10.35
N ARG A 73 1.48 -11.40 11.09
CA ARG A 73 0.26 -11.51 11.88
C ARG A 73 0.14 -10.41 12.93
N SER A 74 1.24 -10.10 13.65
CA SER A 74 1.28 -8.99 14.60
C SER A 74 1.06 -7.62 13.93
N ARG A 75 1.65 -7.41 12.74
CA ARG A 75 1.45 -6.19 11.94
C ARG A 75 -0.01 -6.06 11.52
N ARG A 76 -0.62 -7.11 10.95
CA ARG A 76 -2.03 -7.15 10.54
C ARG A 76 -2.97 -6.89 11.72
N PHE A 77 -2.69 -7.47 12.88
CA PHE A 77 -3.44 -7.19 14.11
C PHE A 77 -3.39 -5.71 14.49
N ARG A 78 -2.20 -5.10 14.53
CA ARG A 78 -2.07 -3.66 14.83
C ARG A 78 -2.77 -2.78 13.81
N ALA A 79 -2.66 -3.12 12.52
CA ALA A 79 -3.32 -2.39 11.45
C ALA A 79 -4.85 -2.46 11.56
N ALA A 80 -5.40 -3.65 11.84
CA ALA A 80 -6.83 -3.83 12.06
C ALA A 80 -7.31 -3.04 13.29
N ARG A 81 -6.55 -3.06 14.38
CA ARG A 81 -6.86 -2.28 15.58
C ARG A 81 -6.85 -0.77 15.30
N ALA A 82 -5.82 -0.27 14.62
CA ALA A 82 -5.73 1.14 14.24
C ALA A 82 -6.89 1.57 13.32
N ALA A 83 -7.26 0.71 12.36
CA ALA A 83 -8.39 0.96 11.47
C ALA A 83 -9.75 0.99 12.20
N ALA A 84 -9.92 0.19 13.26
CA ALA A 84 -11.11 0.21 14.10
C ALA A 84 -11.17 1.43 15.04
N GLU A 85 -10.01 1.93 15.49
CA GLU A 85 -9.92 3.08 16.40
C GLU A 85 -10.00 4.43 15.67
N ALA A 86 -9.49 4.52 14.44
CA ALA A 86 -9.43 5.77 13.68
C ALA A 86 -10.78 6.49 13.49
N PRO A 87 -11.91 5.80 13.18
CA PRO A 87 -13.22 6.45 13.09
C PRO A 87 -13.67 7.01 14.44
N ARG A 88 -13.46 6.27 15.53
CA ARG A 88 -13.87 6.67 16.88
C ARG A 88 -13.10 7.89 17.37
N ALA A 89 -11.79 7.93 17.11
CA ALA A 89 -10.96 9.08 17.42
C ALA A 89 -11.42 10.32 16.64
N ARG A 90 -11.66 10.16 15.33
CA ARG A 90 -12.16 11.24 14.47
C ARG A 90 -13.52 11.78 14.94
N ASP A 91 -14.43 10.91 15.34
CA ASP A 91 -15.75 11.31 15.84
C ASP A 91 -15.66 12.06 17.18
N ALA A 92 -14.77 11.61 18.08
CA ALA A 92 -14.49 12.30 19.34
C ALA A 92 -13.90 13.70 19.10
N ASP A 93 -12.95 13.83 18.18
CA ASP A 93 -12.35 15.11 17.81
C ASP A 93 -13.39 16.07 17.21
N LEU A 94 -14.25 15.56 16.31
CA LEU A 94 -15.35 16.34 15.74
C LEU A 94 -16.34 16.78 16.82
N ALA A 95 -16.67 15.93 17.78
CA ALA A 95 -17.53 16.27 18.91
C ALA A 95 -16.90 17.37 19.79
N ALA A 96 -15.59 17.28 20.08
CA ALA A 96 -14.86 18.26 20.86
C ALA A 96 -14.85 19.65 20.18
N LEU A 97 -14.57 19.68 18.87
CA LEU A 97 -14.60 20.92 18.07
C LEU A 97 -15.99 21.56 18.06
N ARG A 98 -17.06 20.75 17.91
CA ARG A 98 -18.45 21.24 17.99
C ARG A 98 -18.75 21.84 19.37
N ALA A 99 -18.35 21.17 20.45
CA ALA A 99 -18.57 21.67 21.80
C ALA A 99 -17.83 23.00 22.04
N GLN A 100 -16.60 23.13 21.55
CA GLN A 100 -15.82 24.37 21.63
C GLN A 100 -16.50 25.52 20.86
N ALA A 101 -16.97 25.26 19.64
CA ALA A 101 -17.69 26.25 18.84
C ALA A 101 -18.96 26.74 19.55
N LEU A 102 -19.75 25.83 20.12
CA LEU A 102 -20.95 26.17 20.88
C LEU A 102 -20.63 26.99 22.13
N ARG A 103 -19.56 26.65 22.88
CA ARG A 103 -19.09 27.46 24.01
C ARG A 103 -18.71 28.88 23.57
N GLY A 104 -17.99 29.00 22.46
CA GLY A 104 -17.61 30.30 21.89
C GLY A 104 -18.82 31.16 21.52
N LEU A 105 -19.83 30.57 20.89
CA LEU A 105 -21.08 31.27 20.52
C LEU A 105 -21.89 31.71 21.75
N ARG A 106 -21.99 30.85 22.77
CA ARG A 106 -22.65 31.19 24.04
C ARG A 106 -21.96 32.37 24.72
N GLY A 107 -20.62 32.36 24.78
CA GLY A 107 -19.84 33.48 25.33
C GLY A 107 -20.03 34.79 24.55
N LYS A 108 -20.05 34.73 23.20
CA LYS A 108 -20.34 35.90 22.36
C LYS A 108 -21.74 36.46 22.62
N ARG A 109 -22.76 35.61 22.73
CA ARG A 109 -24.14 36.01 23.02
C ARG A 109 -24.28 36.63 24.41
N ALA A 110 -23.62 36.08 25.43
CA ALA A 110 -23.62 36.64 26.78
C ALA A 110 -23.01 38.05 26.83
N ARG A 111 -21.86 38.24 26.18
CA ARG A 111 -21.22 39.57 26.06
C ARG A 111 -22.08 40.58 25.30
N ALA A 112 -22.74 40.16 24.23
CA ALA A 112 -23.62 41.02 23.46
C ALA A 112 -24.87 41.45 24.25
N ARG A 113 -25.38 40.60 25.16
CA ARG A 113 -26.49 40.94 26.06
C ARG A 113 -26.05 41.92 27.15
N ALA A 114 -24.90 41.71 27.77
CA ALA A 114 -24.37 42.62 28.79
C ALA A 114 -24.22 44.06 28.25
N ARG A 115 -23.64 44.21 27.04
CA ARG A 115 -23.47 45.52 26.37
C ARG A 115 -24.77 46.25 25.98
N ARG A 116 -25.92 45.60 26.06
CA ARG A 116 -27.24 46.22 25.78
C ARG A 116 -27.99 46.60 27.05
N ALA A 117 -27.49 46.16 28.21
CA ALA A 117 -28.06 46.45 29.52
C ALA A 117 -27.37 47.65 30.20
N ASP A 118 -26.22 48.07 29.66
CA ASP A 118 -25.53 49.34 29.95
C ASP A 118 -25.98 50.42 28.96
#